data_AF-A0A6D1ADC3-F1
#
_entry.id   AF-A0A6D1ADC3-F1
#
_cell.length_a   1.000
_cell.length_b   1.000
_cell.length_c   1.000
_cell.angle_alpha   90.00
_cell.angle_beta   90.00
_cell.angle_gamma   90.00
#
_symmetry.space_group_name_H-M   'P 1'
#
loop_
_entity.id
_entity.type
_entity.pdbx_description
1 polymer ?
#
loop_
_entity_poly.entity_id
_entity_poly.type
_entity_poly.pdbx_seq_one_letter_code
_entity_poly.pdbx_strand_id
1 'polypeptide(L)' 'IDKKRQTIFGHSLGGLFVLQVLLTKPDAFQTYIAGSPSIHWNKPFILKKTDHFVSLTKKNNQPINILLAAGELEQHH' A
#
# COMPACT_ATOMS: atom_id res chain seq x y z
N ILE A 1 14.39 -18.83 0.29
CA ILE A 1 13.51 -17.63 0.29
C ILE A 1 13.46 -17.11 1.72
N ASP A 2 13.90 -15.86 1.95
CA ASP A 2 13.79 -15.23 3.26
C ASP A 2 12.41 -14.57 3.41
N LYS A 3 11.58 -15.11 4.29
CA LYS A 3 10.22 -14.61 4.55
C LYS A 3 10.19 -13.27 5.27
N LYS A 4 11.34 -12.83 5.82
CA LYS A 4 11.49 -11.53 6.49
C LYS A 4 11.99 -10.44 5.55
N ARG A 5 12.24 -10.76 4.27
CA ARG A 5 12.76 -9.83 3.27
C ARG A 5 12.06 -10.00 1.92
N GLN A 6 10.76 -9.77 1.92
CA GLN A 6 9.91 -9.85 0.74
C GLN A 6 9.37 -8.48 0.38
N THR A 7 9.43 -8.16 -0.90
CA THR A 7 8.92 -6.92 -1.48
C THR A 7 7.80 -7.24 -2.45
N ILE A 8 6.72 -6.46 -2.40
CA ILE A 8 5.67 -6.46 -3.41
C ILE A 8 5.68 -5.12 -4.15
N PHE A 9 5.63 -5.19 -5.48
CA PHE A 9 5.63 -4.03 -6.37
C PHE A 9 4.45 -4.11 -7.32
N GLY A 10 3.87 -2.95 -7.63
CA GLY A 10 2.85 -2.84 -8.66
C GLY A 10 2.73 -1.42 -9.20
N HIS A 11 2.37 -1.33 -10.48
CA HIS A 11 2.13 -0.08 -11.20
C HIS A 11 0.65 0.04 -11.60
N SER A 12 0.07 1.25 -11.56
CA SER A 12 -1.33 1.51 -11.93
C SER A 12 -2.31 0.66 -11.11
N LEU A 13 -3.07 -0.25 -11.74
CA LEU A 13 -3.94 -1.21 -11.05
C LEU A 13 -3.15 -2.15 -10.12
N GLY A 14 -1.92 -2.50 -10.49
CA GLY A 14 -1.01 -3.24 -9.61
C GLY A 14 -0.63 -2.42 -8.38
N GLY A 15 -0.46 -1.10 -8.52
CA GLY A 15 -0.21 -0.21 -7.38
C GLY A 15 -1.41 -0.16 -6.43
N LEU A 16 -2.63 -0.14 -6.97
CA LEU A 16 -3.85 -0.25 -6.16
C LEU A 16 -3.92 -1.59 -5.42
N PHE A 17 -3.54 -2.69 -6.07
CA PHE A 17 -3.46 -4.00 -5.42
C PHE A 17 -2.45 -4.02 -4.28
N VAL A 18 -1.26 -3.45 -4.48
CA VAL A 18 -0.24 -3.29 -3.42
C VAL A 18 -0.82 -2.55 -2.21
N LEU A 19 -1.55 -1.46 -2.43
CA LEU A 19 -2.21 -0.73 -1.35
C LEU A 19 -3.30 -1.55 -0.66
N GLN A 20 -4.09 -2.33 -1.41
CA GLN A 20 -5.08 -3.22 -0.80
C GLN A 20 -4.43 -4.30 0.08
N VAL A 21 -3.33 -4.91 -0.38
CA VAL A 21 -2.59 -5.91 0.41
C VAL A 21 -2.01 -5.27 1.67
N LEU A 22 -1.40 -4.09 1.57
CA LEU A 22 -0.89 -3.35 2.73
C LEU A 22 -1.97 -3.09 3.78
N LEU A 23 -3.16 -2.64 3.35
CA LEU A 23 -4.25 -2.27 4.25
C LEU A 23 -5.03 -3.45 4.84
N THR A 24 -4.91 -4.65 4.26
CA THR A 24 -5.64 -5.84 4.71
C THR A 24 -4.75 -6.89 5.35
N LYS A 25 -3.50 -7.00 4.91
CA LYS A 25 -2.48 -7.96 5.37
C LYS A 25 -1.10 -7.27 5.43
N PRO A 26 -0.90 -6.34 6.37
CA PRO A 26 0.34 -5.57 6.49
C PRO A 26 1.57 -6.42 6.83
N ASP A 27 1.37 -7.61 7.42
CA ASP A 27 2.46 -8.54 7.77
C ASP A 27 2.84 -9.49 6.61
N ALA A 28 2.20 -9.37 5.44
CA ALA A 28 2.46 -10.26 4.31
C ALA A 28 3.80 -9.99 3.62
N PHE A 29 4.25 -8.73 3.61
CA PHE A 29 5.50 -8.29 3.02
C PHE A 29 6.15 -7.25 3.93
N GLN A 30 7.47 -7.09 3.85
CA GLN A 30 8.18 -6.07 4.63
C GLN A 30 8.34 -4.77 3.85
N THR A 31 8.19 -4.82 2.53
CA THR A 31 8.30 -3.64 1.66
C THR A 31 7.20 -3.63 0.60
N TYR A 32 6.53 -2.48 0.49
CA TYR A 32 5.42 -2.25 -0.43
C TYR A 32 5.79 -1.09 -1.37
N ILE A 33 5.74 -1.31 -2.68
CA ILE A 33 6.06 -0.29 -3.69
C ILE A 33 4.85 -0.14 -4.61
N ALA A 34 4.16 1.00 -4.51
CA ALA A 34 3.01 1.34 -5.33
C ALA A 34 3.37 2.50 -6.27
N GLY A 35 3.51 2.20 -7.56
CA GLY A 35 3.72 3.18 -8.62
C GLY A 35 2.41 3.58 -9.28
N SER A 36 2.15 4.88 -9.38
CA SER A 36 0.97 5.48 -9.97
C SER A 36 -0.33 4.79 -9.57
N PRO A 37 -0.57 4.52 -8.26
CA PRO A 37 -1.73 3.74 -7.85
C PRO A 37 -3.02 4.49 -8.22
N SER A 38 -3.96 3.79 -8.86
CA SER A 38 -5.26 4.35 -9.26
C SER A 38 -6.21 4.54 -8.06
N ILE A 39 -5.82 5.38 -7.09
CA ILE A 39 -6.52 5.61 -5.83
C ILE A 39 -7.95 6.14 -6.07
N HIS A 40 -8.14 6.93 -7.13
CA HIS A 40 -9.45 7.49 -7.50
C HIS A 40 -10.52 6.42 -7.73
N TRP A 41 -10.12 5.21 -8.13
CA TRP A 41 -11.05 4.11 -8.41
C TRP A 41 -11.74 3.58 -7.15
N ASN A 42 -11.13 3.72 -5.97
CA ASN A 42 -11.72 3.20 -4.73
C ASN A 42 -11.33 3.99 -3.46
N LYS A 43 -11.31 5.32 -3.59
CA LYS A 43 -10.93 6.28 -2.54
C LYS A 43 -11.65 6.06 -1.19
N PRO A 44 -12.98 5.84 -1.11
CA PRO A 44 -13.65 5.63 0.18
C PRO A 44 -13.24 4.33 0.87
N PHE A 45 -12.94 3.27 0.10
CA PHE A 45 -12.46 2.01 0.66
C PHE A 45 -11.06 2.17 1.27
N ILE A 46 -10.15 2.83 0.54
CA ILE A 46 -8.78 3.09 1.01
C ILE A 46 -8.83 3.89 2.32
N LEU A 47 -9.57 5.01 2.36
CA LEU A 47 -9.70 5.84 3.55
C LEU A 47 -10.23 5.06 4.76
N LYS A 48 -11.31 4.30 4.58
CA LYS A 48 -11.91 3.49 5.66
C LYS A 48 -10.96 2.44 6.22
N LYS A 49 -10.09 1.89 5.38
CA LYS A 49 -9.12 0.85 5.78
C LYS A 49 -7.84 1.43 6.37
N THR A 50 -7.48 2.66 6.02
CA THR A 50 -6.32 3.35 6.57
C THR A 50 -6.41 3.53 8.09
N ASP A 51 -7.56 3.97 8.62
CA ASP A 51 -7.75 4.10 10.07
C ASP A 51 -7.54 2.77 10.82
N HIS A 52 -8.05 1.69 10.25
CA HIS A 52 -7.86 0.35 10.80
C HIS A 52 -6.39 -0.09 10.74
N PHE A 53 -5.73 0.14 9.60
CA PHE A 53 -4.31 -0.16 9.41
C PHE A 53 -3.42 0.62 10.39
N VAL A 54 -3.65 1.92 10.58
CA VAL A 54 -2.90 2.75 11.54
C VAL A 54 -3.06 2.21 12.97
N SER A 55 -4.26 1.75 13.32
CA SER A 55 -4.52 1.16 14.63
C SER A 55 -3.77 -0.17 14.83
N LEU A 56 -3.70 -1.02 13.79
CA LEU A 56 -2.98 -2.29 13.83
C LEU A 56 -1.46 -2.09 13.89
N THR A 57 -0.92 -1.18 13.10
CA THR A 57 0.53 -0.92 13.05
C THR A 57 1.06 -0.34 14.36
N LYS A 58 0.32 0.60 14.97
CA LYS A 58 0.64 1.10 16.32
C LYS A 58 0.69 0.00 17.37
N LYS A 59 -0.16 -1.02 17.25
CA LYS A 59 -0.20 -2.15 18.19
C LYS A 59 0.95 -3.13 17.98
N ASN A 60 1.30 -3.42 16.73
CA ASN A 60 2.28 -4.44 16.39
C ASN A 60 3.74 -3.93 16.41
N ASN A 61 3.96 -2.61 16.45
CA ASN A 61 5.28 -1.96 16.50
C ASN A 61 6.29 -2.49 15.46
N GLN A 62 5.78 -2.97 14.32
CA GLN A 62 6.59 -3.52 13.24
C GLN A 62 6.91 -2.44 12.21
N PRO A 63 8.18 -2.27 11.80
CA PRO A 63 8.55 -1.34 10.76
C PRO A 63 8.06 -1.85 9.40
N ILE A 64 7.24 -1.05 8.72
CA ILE A 64 6.76 -1.32 7.36
C ILE A 64 7.39 -0.28 6.43
N ASN A 65 8.08 -0.74 5.39
CA ASN A 65 8.65 0.14 4.38
C ASN A 65 7.66 0.32 3.23
N ILE A 66 7.28 1.56 2.92
CA ILE A 66 6.33 1.89 1.87
C ILE A 66 6.95 2.94 0.96
N LEU A 67 6.97 2.68 -0.35
CA LEU A 67 7.28 3.66 -1.39
C LEU A 67 6.01 3.91 -2.23
N LEU A 68 5.55 5.16 -2.23
CA LEU A 68 4.49 5.64 -3.08
C LEU A 68 5.12 6.55 -4.13
N ALA A 69 5.02 6.17 -5.40
CA ALA A 69 5.38 7.01 -6.53
C ALA A 69 4.08 7.36 -7.27
N ALA A 70 3.86 8.63 -7.59
CA ALA A 70 2.76 9.08 -8.44
C ALA A 70 3.31 10.14 -9.39
N GLY A 71 2.94 10.06 -10.67
CA GLY A 71 3.34 11.06 -11.66
C GLY A 71 2.53 12.35 -11.46
N GLU A 72 3.21 13.49 -11.39
CA GLU A 72 2.60 14.83 -11.26
C GLU A 72 1.56 15.13 -12.37
N LEU A 73 1.72 14.51 -13.55
CA LEU A 73 0.82 14.64 -14.71
C LEU A 73 -0.46 13.78 -14.64
N GLU A 74 -0.63 12.93 -13.63
CA GLU A 74 -1.79 12.02 -13.52
C GLU A 74 -2.99 12.64 -12.78
N GLN A 75 -2.88 13.88 -12.30
CA GLN A 75 -3.98 14.60 -11.61
C GLN A 75 -5.02 15.20 -12.57
N HIS A 76 -4.81 15.11 -13.88
CA HIS A 76 -5.58 15.83 -14.91
C HIS A 76 -6.36 14.94 -15.89
N HIS A 77 -6.87 13.78 -15.46
CA HIS A 77 -7.92 13.06 -16.19
C HIS A 77 -9.05 12.60 -15.28
#